data_AF-A0A166NCC8-F1
#
_entry.id   AF-A0A166NCC8-F1
#
_cell.length_a   1.000
_cell.length_b   1.000
_cell.length_c   1.000
_cell.angle_alpha   90.00
_cell.angle_beta   90.00
_cell.angle_gamma   90.00
#
_symmetry.space_group_name_H-M   'P 1'
#
loop_
_entity.id
_entity.type
_entity.pdbx_description
1 polymer ?
#
loop_
_entity_poly.entity_id
_entity_poly.type
_entity_poly.pdbx_seq_one_letter_code
_entity_poly.pdbx_strand_id
1 'polypeptide(L)' 'MLLTLVHLLLVAAAAPAWAATLAVDFGADWTKASIVGPKMEILLNTDSKRKFQSVVGWKATDRLFGSDAYSV' A
#
# COMPACT_ATOMS: atom_id res chain seq x y z
N MET A 1 -14.83 9.37 -40.27
CA MET A 1 -13.57 8.65 -40.55
C MET A 1 -12.39 9.25 -39.80
N LEU A 2 -12.05 10.53 -39.96
CA LEU A 2 -10.92 11.17 -39.23
C LEU A 2 -11.10 11.19 -37.70
N LEU A 3 -12.28 11.60 -37.22
CA LEU A 3 -12.60 11.61 -35.77
C LEU A 3 -12.49 10.21 -35.13
N THR A 4 -13.00 9.19 -35.80
CA THR A 4 -12.88 7.78 -35.40
C THR A 4 -11.42 7.32 -35.33
N LEU A 5 -10.58 7.74 -36.28
CA LEU A 5 -9.16 7.41 -36.29
C LEU A 5 -8.42 8.08 -35.13
N VAL A 6 -8.71 9.35 -34.87
CA VAL A 6 -8.14 10.10 -33.73
C VAL A 6 -8.52 9.46 -32.40
N HIS A 7 -9.78 9.04 -32.23
CA HIS A 7 -10.22 8.34 -31.02
C HIS A 7 -9.50 7.00 -30.83
N LEU A 8 -9.32 6.21 -31.89
CA LEU A 8 -8.63 4.93 -31.81
C LEU A 8 -7.15 5.11 -31.43
N LEU A 9 -6.49 6.14 -31.97
CA LEU A 9 -5.10 6.48 -31.64
C LEU A 9 -4.95 6.96 -30.19
N LEU A 10 -5.89 7.75 -29.67
CA LEU A 10 -5.89 8.21 -28.27
C LEU A 10 -6.06 7.04 -27.29
N VAL A 11 -6.96 6.09 -27.60
CA VAL A 11 -7.15 4.89 -26.78
C VAL A 11 -5.93 3.97 -26.83
N ALA A 12 -5.30 3.80 -28.00
CA ALA A 12 -4.09 3.00 -28.12
C ALA A 12 -2.85 3.64 -27.45
N ALA A 13 -2.82 4.97 -27.36
CA ALA A 13 -1.77 5.73 -26.67
C ALA A 13 -1.95 5.77 -25.14
N ALA A 14 -3.13 5.38 -24.63
CA ALA A 14 -3.35 5.24 -23.20
C ALA A 14 -2.58 4.01 -22.68
N ALA A 15 -1.38 4.25 -22.16
CA ALA A 15 -0.63 3.20 -21.48
C ALA A 15 -1.44 2.72 -20.25
N PRO A 16 -1.52 1.40 -19.98
CA PRO A 16 -2.09 0.94 -18.73
C PRO A 16 -1.25 1.52 -17.60
N ALA A 17 -1.87 2.29 -16.70
CA ALA A 17 -1.20 2.70 -15.47
C ALA A 17 -0.81 1.41 -14.74
N TRP A 18 0.49 1.17 -14.57
CA TRP A 18 0.98 0.09 -13.71
C TRP A 18 0.67 0.44 -12.26
N ALA A 19 -0.58 0.19 -11.88
CA ALA A 19 -1.05 0.34 -10.52
C ALA A 19 -0.96 -1.03 -9.84
N ALA A 20 -0.10 -1.12 -8.84
CA ALA A 20 -0.11 -2.25 -7.93
C ALA A 20 -1.13 -1.94 -6.82
N THR A 21 -1.99 -2.90 -6.48
CA THR A 21 -3.00 -2.69 -5.44
C THR A 21 -2.37 -2.90 -4.07
N LEU A 22 -2.47 -1.93 -3.17
CA LEU A 22 -2.07 -2.11 -1.77
C LEU A 22 -3.25 -2.73 -1.00
N ALA A 23 -3.08 -3.94 -0.48
CA ALA A 23 -4.01 -4.56 0.45
C ALA A 23 -3.50 -4.38 1.89
N VAL A 24 -4.39 -4.02 2.81
CA VAL A 24 -4.08 -3.80 4.23
C VAL A 24 -5.07 -4.58 5.09
N ASP A 25 -4.53 -5.36 6.02
CA ASP A 25 -5.27 -6.09 7.05
C ASP A 25 -5.04 -5.39 8.40
N PHE A 26 -6.09 -4.74 8.93
CA PHE A 26 -6.09 -4.05 10.22
C PHE A 26 -6.56 -4.98 11.35
N GLY A 27 -5.81 -6.04 11.60
CA GLY A 27 -6.07 -6.93 12.73
C GLY A 27 -5.93 -6.22 14.08
N ALA A 28 -6.58 -6.76 15.12
CA ALA A 28 -6.58 -6.15 16.46
C ALA A 28 -5.19 -6.04 17.10
N ASP A 29 -4.37 -7.10 16.98
CA ASP A 29 -3.01 -7.11 17.54
C ASP A 29 -1.93 -6.71 16.51
N TRP A 30 -2.16 -7.06 15.25
CA TRP A 30 -1.18 -6.96 14.18
C TRP A 30 -1.79 -6.40 12.90
N THR A 31 -1.12 -5.41 12.33
CA THR A 31 -1.41 -4.91 10.99
C THR A 31 -0.43 -5.53 9.99
N LYS A 32 -0.95 -5.88 8.81
CA LYS A 32 -0.17 -6.42 7.69
C LYS A 32 -0.53 -5.69 6.41
N ALA A 33 0.41 -5.64 5.48
CA ALA A 33 0.17 -5.10 4.16
C ALA A 33 0.79 -5.98 3.08
N SER A 34 0.20 -5.97 1.88
CA SER A 34 0.74 -6.63 0.70
C SER A 34 0.53 -5.79 -0.54
N ILE A 35 1.43 -5.92 -1.51
CA ILE A 35 1.19 -5.47 -2.88
C ILE A 35 0.55 -6.64 -3.64
N VAL A 36 -0.58 -6.37 -4.28
CA VAL A 36 -1.31 -7.29 -5.12
C VAL A 36 -1.16 -6.81 -6.56
N GLY A 37 -0.33 -7.53 -7.30
CA GLY A 37 -0.20 -7.44 -8.75
C GLY A 37 -0.40 -8.82 -9.37
N PRO A 38 0.38 -9.22 -10.39
CA PRO A 38 0.37 -10.58 -10.93
C PRO A 38 0.67 -11.68 -9.88
N LYS A 39 1.36 -11.32 -8.80
CA LYS A 39 1.55 -12.13 -7.57
C LYS A 39 1.28 -11.24 -6.36
N MET A 40 0.93 -11.87 -5.24
CA MET A 40 0.80 -11.20 -3.94
C MET A 40 2.13 -11.23 -3.19
N GLU A 41 2.61 -10.07 -2.79
CA GLU A 41 3.86 -9.89 -2.05
C GLU A 41 3.58 -9.26 -0.70
N ILE A 42 3.91 -9.97 0.39
CA ILE A 42 3.76 -9.45 1.75
C ILE A 42 4.87 -8.44 2.02
N LEU A 43 4.49 -7.23 2.42
CA LEU A 43 5.41 -6.15 2.69
C LEU A 43 6.19 -6.40 4.00
N LEU A 44 7.43 -5.91 4.01
CA LEU A 44 8.27 -5.87 5.20
C LEU A 44 8.26 -4.46 5.80
N ASN A 45 8.31 -4.37 7.13
CA ASN A 45 8.64 -3.14 7.82
C ASN A 45 10.16 -2.88 7.78
N THR A 46 10.60 -1.77 8.36
CA THR A 46 12.02 -1.39 8.47
C THR A 46 12.89 -2.42 9.19
N ASP A 47 12.29 -3.27 10.03
CA ASP A 47 12.96 -4.34 10.77
C ASP A 47 12.90 -5.70 10.05
N SER A 48 12.54 -5.70 8.76
CA SER A 48 12.37 -6.92 7.95
C SER A 48 11.32 -7.90 8.50
N LYS A 49 10.27 -7.40 9.17
CA LYS A 49 9.13 -8.17 9.66
C LYS A 49 7.92 -7.99 8.76
N ARG A 50 7.13 -9.05 8.58
CA ARG A 50 5.91 -9.10 7.75
C ARG A 50 4.64 -8.58 8.44
N LYS A 51 4.77 -8.00 9.64
CA LYS A 51 3.68 -7.49 10.46
C LYS A 51 4.22 -6.45 11.44
N PHE A 52 3.40 -5.48 11.81
CA PHE A 52 3.70 -4.50 12.85
C PHE A 52 2.52 -4.41 13.84
N GLN A 53 2.77 -4.01 15.08
CA GLN A 53 1.73 -3.93 16.11
C GLN A 53 0.65 -2.94 15.69
N SER A 54 -0.62 -3.30 15.93
CA SER A 54 -1.77 -2.44 15.67
C SER A 54 -1.98 -1.42 16.80
N VAL A 55 -0.95 -0.62 17.08
CA VAL A 55 -0.95 0.33 18.19
C VAL A 55 -0.54 1.71 17.69
N VAL A 56 -1.28 2.71 18.16
CA VAL A 56 -0.93 4.13 18.05
C VAL A 56 -0.73 4.64 19.46
N GLY A 57 0.40 5.33 19.67
CA GLY A 57 0.78 5.87 20.98
C GLY A 57 1.22 7.31 20.85
N TRP A 58 1.44 7.97 21.98
CA TRP A 58 1.90 9.35 22.03
C TRP A 58 3.08 9.50 22.99
N LYS A 59 4.10 10.23 22.57
CA LYS A 59 5.24 10.62 23.40
C LYS A 59 5.41 12.13 23.32
N ALA A 60 5.04 12.83 24.40
CA ALA A 60 4.89 14.28 24.39
C ALA A 60 3.95 14.74 23.27
N THR A 61 4.46 15.48 22.27
CA THR A 61 3.70 15.96 21.11
C THR A 61 3.74 15.01 19.93
N ASP A 62 4.57 13.97 19.97
CA ASP A 62 4.79 13.07 18.84
C ASP A 62 3.82 11.88 18.88
N ARG A 63 3.26 11.56 17.72
CA ARG A 63 2.44 10.36 17.52
C ARG A 63 3.35 9.23 17.01
N LEU A 64 3.29 8.10 17.70
CA LEU A 64 4.07 6.89 17.42
C LEU A 64 3.16 5.79 16.85
N PHE A 65 3.77 4.82 16.18
CA PHE A 65 3.07 3.68 15.56
C PHE A 65 3.85 2.38 15.78
N GLY A 66 3.17 1.24 15.71
CA GLY A 66 3.82 -0.06 15.67
C GLY A 66 4.63 -0.36 16.93
N SER A 67 5.86 -0.85 16.77
CA SER A 67 6.76 -1.22 17.86
C SER A 67 7.09 -0.05 18.78
N ASP A 68 7.26 1.14 18.21
CA ASP A 68 7.60 2.35 18.97
C ASP A 68 6.43 2.74 19.87
N ALA A 69 5.21 2.67 19.34
CA ALA A 69 4.00 2.90 20.14
C ALA A 69 3.75 1.81 21.18
N TYR A 70 4.07 0.56 20.87
CA TYR A 70 3.91 -0.56 21.79
C TYR A 70 4.88 -0.49 22.99
N SER A 71 5.97 0.26 22.86
CA SER A 71 7.02 0.37 23.88
C SER A 71 6.86 1.62 24.77
N VAL A 72 5.75 2.35 24.65
CA VAL A 72 5.43 3.56 25.43
C VAL A 72 4.34 3.28 26.45
#